data_AF-I1ZJT6-F1
#
_entry.id   AF-I1ZJT6-F1
#
_cell.length_a   1.000
_cell.length_b   1.000
_cell.length_c   1.000
_cell.angle_alpha   90.00
_cell.angle_beta   90.00
_cell.angle_gamma   90.00
#
_symmetry.space_group_name_H-M   'P 1'
#
loop_
_entity.id
_entity.type
_entity.pdbx_description
1 polymer ?
#
loop_
_entity_poly.entity_id
_entity_poly.type
_entity_poly.pdbx_seq_one_letter_code
_entity_poly.pdbx_strand_id
1 'polypeptide(L)' 'MSLFAMITTLLLGEIRRSRKERLADFKEVEVLSVAQMALQTGQNHLEANGIQVQVEKDADQLTVYHQGKVVLHVE' A
#
# COMPACT_ATOMS: atom_id res chain seq x y z
N MET A 1 35.70 23.37 2.79
CA MET A 1 35.37 21.96 2.47
C MET A 1 34.40 21.30 3.44
N SER A 2 34.49 21.53 4.76
CA SER A 2 33.61 20.85 5.75
C SER A 2 32.12 21.21 5.64
N LEU A 3 31.79 22.47 5.33
CA LEU A 3 30.39 22.93 5.16
C LEU A 3 29.65 22.19 4.03
N PHE A 4 30.33 21.97 2.90
CA PHE A 4 29.76 21.24 1.76
C PHE A 4 29.46 19.78 2.11
N ALA A 5 30.37 19.11 2.82
CA ALA A 5 30.17 17.74 3.29
C ALA A 5 29.01 17.63 4.30
N MET A 6 28.82 18.66 5.13
CA MET A 6 27.72 18.72 6.09
C MET A 6 26.37 18.86 5.39
N ILE A 7 26.28 19.76 4.40
CA ILE A 7 25.06 19.98 3.60
C ILE A 7 24.70 18.74 2.77
N THR A 8 25.67 18.08 2.13
CA THR A 8 25.40 16.87 1.34
C THR A 8 24.95 15.69 2.19
N THR A 9 25.46 15.57 3.42
CA THR A 9 25.03 14.52 4.36
C THR A 9 23.60 14.74 4.85
N LEU A 10 23.24 15.99 5.16
CA LEU A 10 21.86 16.34 5.54
C LEU A 10 20.88 16.09 4.39
N LEU A 11 21.18 16.59 3.19
CA LEU A 11 20.36 16.36 1.99
C LEU A 11 20.21 14.87 1.67
N LEU A 12 21.29 14.09 1.75
CA LEU A 12 21.25 12.65 1.50
C LEU A 12 20.41 11.91 2.55
N GLY A 13 20.48 12.34 3.81
CA GLY A 13 19.67 11.81 4.90
C GLY A 13 18.18 12.06 4.69
N GLU A 14 17.82 13.30 4.34
CA GLU A 14 16.43 13.69 4.05
C GLU A 14 15.88 13.00 2.81
N ILE A 15 16.66 12.89 1.73
CA ILE A 15 16.24 12.17 0.52
C ILE A 15 16.02 10.69 0.80
N ARG A 16 16.89 10.05 1.60
CA ARG A 16 16.73 8.63 1.97
C ARG A 16 15.49 8.43 2.84
N ARG A 17 15.22 9.33 3.79
CA ARG A 17 14.02 9.28 4.63
C ARG A 17 12.75 9.52 3.80
N SER A 18 12.75 10.57 2.99
CA SER A 18 11.64 10.93 2.09
C SER A 18 11.29 9.82 1.10
N ARG A 19 12.30 9.13 0.52
CA ARG A 19 12.04 7.98 -0.37
C ARG A 19 11.47 6.79 0.38
N LYS A 20 11.93 6.51 1.60
CA LYS A 20 11.40 5.39 2.41
C LYS A 20 9.96 5.62 2.83
N GLU A 21 9.62 6.84 3.25
CA GLU A 21 8.24 7.22 3.59
C GLU A 21 7.35 7.11 2.34
N ARG A 22 7.76 7.66 1.19
CA ARG A 22 7.00 7.51 -0.06
C ARG A 22 6.79 6.05 -0.48
N LEU A 23 7.79 5.18 -0.32
CA LEU A 23 7.66 3.75 -0.67
C LEU A 23 6.71 3.00 0.26
N ALA A 24 6.60 3.39 1.52
CA ALA A 24 5.62 2.84 2.45
C ALA A 24 4.20 3.26 2.06
N ASP A 25 4.01 4.55 1.73
CA ASP A 25 2.72 5.07 1.26
C ASP A 25 2.26 4.40 -0.04
N PHE A 26 3.19 4.11 -0.96
CA PHE A 26 2.87 3.41 -2.20
C PHE A 26 2.24 2.03 -1.97
N LYS A 27 2.73 1.29 -0.98
CA LYS A 27 2.27 -0.08 -0.75
C LYS A 27 0.82 -0.14 -0.27
N GLU A 28 0.43 0.78 0.60
CA GLU A 28 -0.95 0.85 1.09
C GLU A 28 -1.94 1.29 0.00
N VAL A 29 -1.55 2.27 -0.82
CA VAL A 29 -2.31 2.68 -2.01
C VAL A 29 -2.46 1.55 -3.01
N GLU A 30 -1.41 0.75 -3.20
CA GLU A 30 -1.43 -0.36 -4.16
C GLU A 30 -2.32 -1.51 -3.66
N VAL A 31 -2.34 -1.80 -2.35
CA VAL A 31 -3.29 -2.78 -1.77
C VAL A 31 -4.73 -2.35 -1.98
N LEU A 32 -5.05 -1.07 -1.76
CA LEU A 32 -6.39 -0.53 -2.00
C LEU A 32 -6.77 -0.58 -3.49
N SER A 33 -5.83 -0.31 -4.39
CA SER A 33 -6.04 -0.41 -5.84
C SER A 33 -6.38 -1.83 -6.26
N VAL A 34 -5.62 -2.83 -5.78
CA VAL A 34 -5.89 -4.24 -6.08
C VAL A 34 -7.20 -4.69 -5.43
N ALA A 35 -7.52 -4.24 -4.20
CA ALA A 35 -8.81 -4.47 -3.58
C ALA A 35 -9.95 -3.92 -4.45
N GLN A 36 -9.86 -2.67 -4.90
CA GLN A 36 -10.85 -2.05 -5.77
C GLN A 36 -11.01 -2.81 -7.09
N MET A 37 -9.91 -3.27 -7.69
CA MET A 37 -9.94 -4.08 -8.91
C MET A 37 -10.63 -5.44 -8.68
N ALA A 38 -10.38 -6.09 -7.55
CA ALA A 38 -11.05 -7.34 -7.18
C ALA A 38 -12.57 -7.13 -7.07
N LEU A 39 -12.98 -6.03 -6.43
CA LEU A 39 -14.39 -5.64 -6.31
C LEU A 39 -15.05 -5.33 -7.65
N GLN A 40 -14.38 -4.54 -8.50
CA GLN A 40 -14.90 -4.18 -9.82
C GLN A 40 -15.02 -5.37 -10.76
N THR A 41 -14.10 -6.34 -10.64
CA THR A 41 -14.11 -7.56 -11.46
C THR A 41 -14.97 -8.68 -10.86
N GLY A 42 -15.52 -8.47 -9.66
CA GLY A 42 -16.31 -9.48 -8.94
C GLY A 42 -15.51 -10.71 -8.51
N GLN A 43 -14.20 -10.58 -8.36
CA GLN A 43 -13.32 -11.67 -7.97
C GLN A 43 -13.19 -11.73 -6.45
N ASN A 44 -13.50 -12.90 -5.88
CA ASN A 44 -13.30 -13.15 -4.45
C ASN A 44 -11.82 -13.23 -4.05
N HIS A 45 -10.94 -13.42 -5.03
CA HIS A 45 -9.51 -13.48 -4.82
C HIS A 45 -8.80 -12.84 -6.03
N LEU A 46 -7.87 -11.92 -5.78
CA LEU A 46 -7.05 -11.30 -6.84
C LEU A 46 -5.61 -11.15 -6.38
N GLU A 47 -4.67 -11.45 -7.28
CA GLU A 47 -3.25 -11.17 -7.10
C GLU A 47 -2.78 -10.27 -8.24
N ALA A 48 -2.23 -9.10 -7.91
CA ALA A 48 -1.65 -8.18 -8.89
C ALA A 48 -0.42 -7.50 -8.28
N ASN A 49 0.64 -7.35 -9.07
CA ASN A 49 1.91 -6.75 -8.64
C ASN A 49 2.51 -7.39 -7.36
N GLY A 50 2.27 -8.68 -7.13
CA GLY A 50 2.71 -9.41 -5.92
C GLY A 50 1.89 -9.07 -4.66
N ILE A 51 0.78 -8.35 -4.82
CA ILE A 51 -0.19 -8.05 -3.76
C ILE A 51 -1.38 -8.98 -3.91
N GLN A 52 -1.62 -9.75 -2.87
CA GLN A 52 -2.71 -10.71 -2.79
C GLN A 52 -3.86 -10.15 -1.95
N VAL A 53 -5.06 -10.08 -2.48
CA VAL A 53 -6.27 -9.67 -1.74
C VAL A 53 -7.36 -10.74 -1.80
N GLN A 54 -8.15 -10.82 -0.75
CA GLN A 54 -9.31 -11.71 -0.65
C GLN A 54 -10.53 -10.92 -0.24
N VAL A 55 -11.61 -11.07 -1.00
CA VAL A 55 -12.88 -10.37 -0.77
C VAL A 55 -13.86 -11.38 -0.21
N GLU A 56 -14.39 -11.06 0.97
CA GLU A 56 -15.52 -11.74 1.58
C GLU A 56 -16.73 -10.83 1.53
N LYS A 57 -17.82 -11.31 0.93
CA LYS A 57 -19.07 -10.59 0.82
C LYS A 57 -20.16 -11.37 1.53
N ASP A 58 -20.70 -10.77 2.58
CA ASP A 58 -21.89 -11.21 3.28
C ASP A 58 -23.12 -10.40 2.80
N ALA A 59 -24.31 -10.78 3.28
CA ALA A 59 -25.58 -10.19 2.83
C ALA A 59 -25.60 -8.64 2.89
N ASP A 60 -25.00 -8.06 3.93
CA ASP A 60 -24.97 -6.62 4.19
C ASP A 60 -23.53 -6.10 4.42
N GLN A 61 -22.49 -6.91 4.21
CA GLN A 61 -21.12 -6.50 4.53
C GLN A 61 -20.13 -6.96 3.48
N LEU A 62 -19.13 -6.13 3.23
CA LEU A 62 -18.01 -6.44 2.35
C LEU A 62 -16.71 -6.19 3.08
N THR A 63 -15.89 -7.23 3.22
CA THR A 63 -14.58 -7.15 3.86
C THR A 63 -13.50 -7.61 2.90
N VAL A 64 -12.45 -6.81 2.74
CA VAL A 64 -11.27 -7.16 1.95
C VAL A 64 -10.09 -7.37 2.87
N TYR A 65 -9.41 -8.50 2.69
CA TYR A 65 -8.25 -8.91 3.44
C TYR A 65 -6.99 -8.88 2.58
N HIS A 66 -5.87 -8.48 3.19
CA HIS A 66 -4.52 -8.62 2.65
C HIS A 66 -3.61 -9.22 3.73
N GLN A 67 -2.97 -10.35 3.44
CA GLN A 67 -2.10 -11.05 4.40
C GLN A 67 -2.76 -11.30 5.78
N GLY A 68 -4.06 -11.61 5.78
CA GLY A 68 -4.85 -11.85 7.00
C GLY A 68 -5.24 -10.59 7.78
N LYS A 69 -4.97 -9.38 7.26
CA LYS A 69 -5.42 -8.11 7.84
C LYS A 69 -6.55 -7.51 7.01
N VAL A 70 -7.54 -6.92 7.67
CA VAL A 70 -8.60 -6.16 7.02
C VAL A 70 -8.02 -4.86 6.48
N VAL A 71 -8.22 -4.61 5.19
CA VAL A 71 -7.76 -3.39 4.49
C VAL A 71 -8.91 -2.54 3.97
N LEU A 72 -10.09 -3.12 3.81
CA LEU A 72 -11.32 -2.42 3.46
C LEU A 72 -12.49 -3.13 4.14
N HIS A 73 -13.39 -2.37 4.74
CA HIS A 73 -14.64 -2.88 5.30
C HIS A 73 -15.76 -1.89 4.95
N VAL A 74 -16.86 -2.40 4.41
CA VAL A 74 -18.02 -1.62 3.96
C VAL A 74 -19.29 -2.33 4.45
N GLU A 75 -20.17 -1.58 5.09
CA GLU A 75 -21.55 -1.96 5.46
C GLU A 75 -22.55 -1.47 4.42
#